data_AF-A0AA97GCM7-F1
#
_entry.id   AF-A0AA97GCM7-F1
#
_cell.length_a   1.000
_cell.length_b   1.000
_cell.length_c   1.000
_cell.angle_alpha   90.00
_cell.angle_beta   90.00
_cell.angle_gamma   90.00
#
_symmetry.space_group_name_H-M   'P 1'
#
loop_
_entity.id
_entity.type
_entity.pdbx_description
1 polymer ?
#
loop_
_entity_poly.entity_id
_entity_poly.type
_entity_poly.pdbx_seq_one_letter_code
_entity_poly.pdbx_strand_id
1 'polypeptide(L)'
;MSTVVGSVGGQSPVNTGQQVSQGVEEGAKIKAQGMNRSIEARNHPNFLPPSPPAHSGSLQSLPSDISLYERESEVVEGRKHIESNHVKRESSGSASPVKEINKPTLKQKVAHIFGELKRSLKNENWKPVPQDLINGVRNNGLRQELSTRNEKIVELGQLKERANILENKLANFDKKYAKSLALYAAPENPPKKGKFPAPDGKTYDFSKGQFFGDRAKMLNEFKAAFDKDPDFQSYNSDLEELRSIEGNRDEPGKRAELKKEIRELNKSLKPRVDAEAGQETELRLGSLDAQVEIIQMKTSKAIEQKTKEYRKDLKTLKEAVESKRKELDSHRMDNELRKFKISGVKRKLGGIENSRQRWLDNVDSNTQLNPQQKQQSKARIEASFNQKRVELQEELKSLESMVSSYQSEKQALQEEYDQAIEAREQAAKRSDFKESINEILRGQQKEMSEILELRKAFPGKIERDRAAIRKSLQGRIS
;
A
#
# COMPACT_ATOMS: atom_id res chain seq x y z
N MET A 1 15.74 70.67 -37.50
CA MET A 1 17.10 70.56 -38.08
C MET A 1 18.11 70.50 -36.94
N SER A 2 19.29 69.95 -37.22
CA SER A 2 20.56 69.91 -36.46
C SER A 2 20.78 70.95 -35.34
N THR A 3 21.60 70.72 -34.28
CA THR A 3 22.88 69.96 -34.27
C THR A 3 23.43 69.69 -32.83
N VAL A 4 24.49 68.85 -32.75
CA VAL A 4 25.64 68.88 -31.78
C VAL A 4 25.62 68.03 -30.49
N VAL A 5 26.58 67.09 -30.45
CA VAL A 5 27.14 66.30 -29.33
C VAL A 5 28.30 67.12 -28.69
N GLY A 6 28.64 67.11 -27.39
CA GLY A 6 28.38 66.17 -26.28
C GLY A 6 29.74 65.66 -25.72
N SER A 7 29.99 65.70 -24.40
CA SER A 7 31.37 65.53 -23.86
C SER A 7 31.53 64.63 -22.61
N VAL A 8 32.39 63.62 -22.82
CA VAL A 8 33.36 62.93 -21.95
C VAL A 8 33.47 63.27 -20.44
N GLY A 9 33.25 62.23 -19.61
CA GLY A 9 34.23 61.67 -18.65
C GLY A 9 34.65 62.41 -17.37
N GLY A 10 34.54 61.71 -16.22
CA GLY A 10 35.16 62.09 -14.94
C GLY A 10 35.32 60.85 -14.03
N GLN A 11 36.48 60.71 -13.39
CA GLN A 11 36.91 59.48 -12.68
C GLN A 11 36.48 59.44 -11.21
N SER A 12 36.38 58.23 -10.64
CA SER A 12 36.24 57.99 -9.20
C SER A 12 37.54 58.26 -8.42
N PRO A 13 37.45 58.40 -7.09
CA PRO A 13 38.28 57.50 -6.26
C PRO A 13 37.57 56.89 -5.03
N VAL A 14 37.74 55.57 -4.89
CA VAL A 14 38.26 54.85 -3.70
C VAL A 14 37.80 55.27 -2.27
N ASN A 15 37.08 54.36 -1.60
CA ASN A 15 37.38 53.72 -0.28
C ASN A 15 37.92 54.62 0.89
N THR A 16 37.54 54.47 2.18
CA THR A 16 37.09 53.30 2.96
C THR A 16 36.52 53.79 4.31
N GLY A 17 35.60 53.07 4.96
CA GLY A 17 35.19 53.42 6.33
C GLY A 17 34.21 52.43 6.96
N GLN A 18 34.67 51.63 7.92
CA GLN A 18 33.85 50.62 8.62
C GLN A 18 32.89 51.26 9.62
N GLN A 19 31.65 50.77 9.72
CA GLN A 19 30.93 50.76 11.00
C GLN A 19 29.90 49.61 11.11
N VAL A 20 30.29 48.63 11.93
CA VAL A 20 29.48 47.81 12.85
C VAL A 20 27.96 47.76 12.59
N SER A 21 27.47 46.62 12.07
CA SER A 21 26.09 46.19 12.31
C SER A 21 26.04 45.30 13.55
N GLN A 22 25.40 45.77 14.62
CA GLN A 22 25.11 44.96 15.80
C GLN A 22 24.03 43.91 15.51
N GLY A 23 24.01 42.85 16.33
CA GLY A 23 23.30 41.61 16.01
C GLY A 23 21.77 41.73 15.96
N VAL A 24 21.19 41.04 14.98
CA VAL A 24 19.83 40.50 15.08
C VAL A 24 19.96 39.10 15.66
N GLU A 25 19.34 38.86 16.81
CA GLU A 25 19.43 37.58 17.52
C GLU A 25 18.94 36.40 16.67
N GLU A 26 19.65 35.28 16.75
CA GLU A 26 19.26 34.05 16.07
C GLU A 26 17.95 33.48 16.64
N GLY A 27 16.84 33.70 15.93
CA GLY A 27 15.57 33.04 16.18
C GLY A 27 15.63 31.52 15.95
N ALA A 28 16.08 30.78 16.96
CA ALA A 28 15.91 29.34 17.19
C ALA A 28 15.96 28.43 15.95
N LYS A 29 17.18 27.99 15.58
CA LYS A 29 17.38 26.77 14.77
C LYS A 29 16.79 25.56 15.52
N ILE A 30 15.65 25.06 15.06
CA ILE A 30 15.11 23.77 15.52
C ILE A 30 16.12 22.68 15.12
N LYS A 31 16.78 22.05 16.10
CA LYS A 31 17.65 20.89 15.86
C LYS A 31 16.81 19.73 15.34
N ALA A 32 16.89 19.47 14.03
CA ALA A 32 16.51 18.18 13.47
C ALA A 32 17.53 17.13 13.95
N GLN A 33 17.24 16.48 15.08
CA GLN A 33 18.07 15.38 15.57
C GLN A 33 17.89 14.14 14.69
N GLY A 34 18.87 13.90 13.82
CA GLY A 34 19.33 12.57 13.46
C GLY A 34 18.40 11.67 12.65
N MET A 35 18.39 11.83 11.32
CA MET A 35 18.19 10.69 10.41
C MET A 35 18.77 10.86 8.99
N ASN A 36 19.19 12.07 8.59
CA ASN A 36 19.70 12.35 7.24
C ASN A 36 21.24 12.48 7.17
N ARG A 37 21.99 11.42 7.51
CA ARG A 37 23.45 11.35 7.25
C ARG A 37 23.86 10.30 6.20
N SER A 38 22.90 9.58 5.62
CA SER A 38 23.16 8.41 4.76
C SER A 38 22.92 8.64 3.26
N ILE A 39 22.48 9.83 2.85
CA ILE A 39 22.06 10.11 1.47
C ILE A 39 23.15 10.88 0.70
N GLU A 40 23.78 11.89 1.30
CA GLU A 40 24.79 12.73 0.61
C GLU A 40 26.11 11.99 0.31
N ALA A 41 26.40 10.87 1.00
CA ALA A 41 27.61 10.07 0.76
C ALA A 41 27.53 9.14 -0.47
N ARG A 42 26.35 9.00 -1.11
CA ARG A 42 26.13 7.98 -2.17
C ARG A 42 26.44 8.43 -3.61
N ASN A 43 26.74 9.71 -3.84
CA ASN A 43 26.93 10.28 -5.18
C ASN A 43 28.39 10.65 -5.53
N HIS A 44 29.38 10.19 -4.76
CA HIS A 44 30.80 10.38 -5.09
C HIS A 44 31.34 9.20 -5.92
N PRO A 45 31.96 9.43 -7.11
CA PRO A 45 32.37 8.36 -8.02
C PRO A 45 33.62 7.56 -7.59
N ASN A 46 34.04 7.66 -6.32
CA ASN A 46 35.21 6.97 -5.76
C ASN A 46 34.95 6.37 -4.36
N PHE A 47 33.68 6.19 -3.98
CA PHE A 47 33.34 5.64 -2.66
C PHE A 47 33.40 4.11 -2.65
N LEU A 48 34.56 3.55 -2.28
CA LEU A 48 34.66 2.13 -1.92
C LEU A 48 33.86 1.88 -0.63
N PRO A 49 33.07 0.80 -0.54
CA PRO A 49 32.36 0.46 0.69
C PRO A 49 33.37 0.07 1.79
N PRO A 50 33.12 0.42 3.07
CA PRO A 50 33.96 -0.04 4.16
C PRO A 50 33.90 -1.56 4.26
N SER A 51 35.05 -2.19 4.51
CA SER A 51 35.14 -3.63 4.76
C SER A 51 34.22 -4.04 5.92
N PRO A 52 33.55 -5.21 5.85
CA PRO A 52 32.70 -5.68 6.94
C PRO A 52 33.53 -5.90 8.22
N PRO A 53 32.95 -5.69 9.42
CA PRO A 53 33.65 -5.92 10.67
C PRO A 53 34.06 -7.40 10.80
N ALA A 54 35.32 -7.63 11.17
CA ALA A 54 35.86 -8.96 11.37
C ALA A 54 35.23 -9.60 12.63
N HIS A 55 34.26 -10.49 12.43
CA HIS A 55 33.76 -11.35 13.49
C HIS A 55 34.56 -12.65 13.56
N SER A 56 35.36 -12.76 14.62
CA SER A 56 36.14 -13.94 14.96
C SER A 56 35.25 -15.09 15.47
N GLY A 57 35.36 -16.23 14.80
CA GLY A 57 35.33 -17.57 15.39
C GLY A 57 34.16 -17.98 16.29
N SER A 58 33.23 -18.76 15.73
CA SER A 58 32.77 -19.99 16.39
C SER A 58 32.31 -21.01 15.35
N LEU A 59 33.21 -21.94 15.00
CA LEU A 59 32.85 -23.13 14.22
C LEU A 59 32.12 -24.10 15.17
N GLN A 60 30.83 -24.33 14.93
CA GLN A 60 30.16 -25.54 15.41
C GLN A 60 29.77 -26.41 14.22
N SER A 61 30.12 -27.67 14.34
CA SER A 61 30.13 -28.66 13.26
C SER A 61 28.73 -29.08 12.81
N LEU A 62 28.57 -29.22 11.49
CA LEU A 62 27.55 -30.07 10.89
C LEU A 62 27.74 -31.52 11.38
N PRO A 63 26.67 -32.20 11.84
CA PRO A 63 26.64 -33.67 11.82
C PRO A 63 26.54 -34.14 10.37
N SER A 64 27.32 -35.16 10.04
CA SER A 64 27.51 -35.70 8.70
C SER A 64 26.25 -36.31 8.08
N ASP A 65 26.29 -36.52 6.75
CA ASP A 65 25.34 -37.35 6.02
C ASP A 65 25.09 -38.71 6.71
N ILE A 66 23.83 -39.07 6.87
CA ILE A 66 23.44 -40.46 7.14
C ILE A 66 22.89 -41.02 5.84
N SER A 67 23.73 -41.82 5.17
CA SER A 67 23.34 -42.61 4.01
C SER A 67 22.28 -43.64 4.39
N LEU A 68 21.35 -43.87 3.46
CA LEU A 68 20.52 -45.06 3.47
C LEU A 68 21.41 -46.27 3.13
N TYR A 69 21.62 -47.17 4.09
CA TYR A 69 21.98 -48.60 4.00
C TYR A 69 22.96 -49.00 5.12
N GLU A 70 22.44 -49.51 6.23
CA GLU A 70 22.87 -50.81 6.76
C GLU A 70 21.78 -51.41 7.66
N ARG A 71 21.67 -52.74 7.65
CA ARG A 71 20.83 -53.54 8.57
C ARG A 71 21.69 -53.81 9.84
N GLU A 72 21.23 -54.36 10.97
CA GLU A 72 20.35 -55.52 11.17
C GLU A 72 19.57 -55.46 12.49
N SER A 73 18.67 -56.43 12.63
CA SER A 73 17.82 -56.66 13.79
C SER A 73 18.60 -57.19 15.00
N GLU A 74 18.33 -56.64 16.19
CA GLU A 74 18.30 -57.46 17.40
C GLU A 74 17.16 -57.04 18.33
N VAL A 75 16.36 -58.02 18.75
CA VAL A 75 15.26 -57.84 19.70
C VAL A 75 15.76 -58.28 21.06
N VAL A 76 15.92 -57.35 22.00
CA VAL A 76 16.29 -57.66 23.38
C VAL A 76 15.18 -57.21 24.34
N GLU A 77 14.49 -58.18 24.94
CA GLU A 77 13.51 -57.94 25.99
C GLU A 77 14.20 -57.58 27.32
N GLY A 78 14.19 -56.30 27.69
CA GLY A 78 14.63 -55.84 29.01
C GLY A 78 13.51 -55.81 30.05
N ARG A 79 13.42 -56.84 30.92
CA ARG A 79 12.52 -56.81 32.09
C ARG A 79 13.09 -55.97 33.23
N LYS A 80 12.21 -55.13 33.82
CA LYS A 80 12.14 -54.69 35.22
C LYS A 80 13.45 -54.28 35.95
N HIS A 81 13.47 -53.03 36.42
CA HIS A 81 13.81 -52.77 37.82
C HIS A 81 12.70 -51.98 38.51
N ILE A 82 12.44 -52.34 39.77
CA ILE A 82 11.59 -51.64 40.73
C ILE A 82 12.53 -51.12 41.81
N GLU A 83 12.33 -49.88 42.26
CA GLU A 83 12.55 -49.34 43.63
C GLU A 83 12.46 -47.80 43.51
N SER A 84 11.33 -47.17 43.83
CA SER A 84 10.85 -46.79 45.17
C SER A 84 11.78 -45.81 45.92
N ASN A 85 11.34 -44.55 46.05
CA ASN A 85 11.27 -43.93 47.37
C ASN A 85 10.33 -42.71 47.43
N HIS A 86 9.86 -42.42 48.65
CA HIS A 86 8.77 -41.48 48.97
C HIS A 86 9.13 -40.00 48.84
N VAL A 87 8.14 -39.18 48.43
CA VAL A 87 7.70 -38.01 49.24
C VAL A 87 6.18 -37.93 49.20
N LYS A 88 5.52 -37.90 50.37
CA LYS A 88 4.12 -37.48 50.52
C LYS A 88 4.07 -35.97 50.81
N ARG A 89 3.08 -35.26 50.25
CA ARG A 89 2.42 -34.15 50.95
C ARG A 89 1.00 -33.95 50.41
N GLU A 90 0.05 -33.84 51.33
CA GLU A 90 -1.38 -33.69 51.08
C GLU A 90 -1.78 -32.20 51.15
N SER A 91 -2.76 -31.79 50.35
CA SER A 91 -3.70 -30.70 50.69
C SER A 91 -4.88 -30.65 49.71
N SER A 92 -6.08 -30.64 50.27
CA SER A 92 -7.41 -30.31 49.71
C SER A 92 -7.46 -29.17 48.67
N GLY A 93 -8.45 -29.09 47.76
CA GLY A 93 -9.63 -29.93 47.53
C GLY A 93 -10.68 -29.24 46.61
N SER A 94 -11.86 -29.85 46.47
CA SER A 94 -13.11 -29.33 45.83
C SER A 94 -13.33 -29.45 44.30
N ALA A 95 -14.19 -30.43 43.97
CA ALA A 95 -15.33 -30.35 43.04
C ALA A 95 -15.14 -30.01 41.54
N SER A 96 -14.92 -31.05 40.73
CA SER A 96 -15.68 -31.34 39.51
C SER A 96 -15.44 -32.81 39.11
N PRO A 97 -16.36 -33.48 38.38
CA PRO A 97 -16.09 -34.82 37.86
C PRO A 97 -15.08 -34.69 36.72
N VAL A 98 -13.79 -34.73 37.07
CA VAL A 98 -12.70 -34.85 36.11
C VAL A 98 -12.97 -36.15 35.36
N LYS A 99 -13.39 -36.03 34.09
CA LYS A 99 -13.37 -37.15 33.15
C LYS A 99 -12.00 -37.78 33.29
N GLU A 100 -11.92 -39.05 33.68
CA GLU A 100 -10.67 -39.79 33.59
C GLU A 100 -10.26 -39.78 32.13
N ILE A 101 -9.34 -38.86 31.79
CA ILE A 101 -8.61 -38.90 30.54
C ILE A 101 -7.67 -40.09 30.70
N ASN A 102 -8.23 -41.27 30.46
CA ASN A 102 -7.53 -42.53 30.40
C ASN A 102 -6.40 -42.34 29.38
N LYS A 103 -5.20 -42.02 29.89
CA LYS A 103 -4.02 -41.79 29.07
C LYS A 103 -3.85 -43.06 28.25
N PRO A 104 -3.92 -43.01 26.91
CA PRO A 104 -4.00 -44.22 26.11
C PRO A 104 -2.80 -45.09 26.45
N THR A 105 -3.09 -46.34 26.82
CA THR A 105 -2.08 -47.36 27.13
C THR A 105 -1.10 -47.49 25.98
N LEU A 106 0.11 -48.01 26.21
CA LEU A 106 1.08 -48.19 25.13
C LEU A 106 0.48 -48.99 23.96
N LYS A 107 -0.35 -50.00 24.26
CA LYS A 107 -1.10 -50.79 23.27
C LYS A 107 -2.14 -49.95 22.50
N GLN A 108 -2.86 -49.04 23.15
CA GLN A 108 -3.76 -48.10 22.47
C GLN A 108 -3.01 -47.05 21.66
N LYS A 109 -1.87 -46.52 22.12
CA LYS A 109 -1.02 -45.60 21.35
C LYS A 109 -0.45 -46.28 20.11
N VAL A 110 0.10 -47.48 20.25
CA VAL A 110 0.62 -48.28 19.12
C VAL A 110 -0.52 -48.68 18.18
N ALA A 111 -1.69 -49.07 18.67
CA ALA A 111 -2.86 -49.35 17.82
C ALA A 111 -3.45 -48.09 17.15
N HIS A 112 -3.32 -46.92 17.77
CA HIS A 112 -3.68 -45.63 17.17
C HIS A 112 -2.72 -45.30 16.03
N ILE A 113 -1.40 -45.35 16.29
CA ILE A 113 -0.34 -45.11 15.31
C ILE A 113 -0.42 -46.13 14.16
N PHE A 114 -0.58 -47.43 14.43
CA PHE A 114 -0.81 -48.44 13.37
C PHE A 114 -2.14 -48.24 12.66
N GLY A 115 -3.18 -47.77 13.35
CA GLY A 115 -4.45 -47.40 12.75
C GLY A 115 -4.32 -46.20 11.81
N GLU A 116 -3.54 -45.19 12.19
CA GLU A 116 -3.16 -44.04 11.38
C GLU A 116 -2.29 -44.46 10.19
N LEU A 117 -1.21 -45.21 10.40
CA LEU A 117 -0.39 -45.80 9.32
C LEU A 117 -1.24 -46.60 8.32
N LYS A 118 -2.16 -47.44 8.83
CA LYS A 118 -3.05 -48.27 7.99
C LYS A 118 -4.15 -47.43 7.31
N ARG A 119 -4.48 -46.25 7.82
CA ARG A 119 -5.41 -45.29 7.18
C ARG A 119 -4.70 -44.42 6.14
N SER A 120 -3.50 -43.93 6.43
CA SER A 120 -2.66 -43.16 5.50
C SER A 120 -2.20 -44.02 4.31
N LEU A 121 -1.89 -45.30 4.53
CA LEU A 121 -1.58 -46.26 3.47
C LEU A 121 -2.79 -46.70 2.64
N LYS A 122 -4.04 -46.60 3.13
CA LYS A 122 -5.21 -47.18 2.43
C LYS A 122 -6.02 -46.23 1.57
N ASN A 123 -5.93 -44.91 1.75
CA ASN A 123 -6.69 -43.97 0.92
C ASN A 123 -5.90 -42.66 0.70
N GLU A 124 -5.22 -42.56 -0.45
CA GLU A 124 -4.81 -41.27 -0.99
C GLU A 124 -6.08 -40.44 -1.28
N ASN A 125 -6.45 -39.57 -0.33
CA ASN A 125 -7.65 -38.75 -0.45
C ASN A 125 -7.31 -37.48 -1.24
N TRP A 126 -7.22 -37.67 -2.56
CA TRP A 126 -6.96 -36.65 -3.56
C TRP A 126 -8.07 -35.59 -3.54
N LYS A 127 -7.79 -34.41 -3.00
CA LYS A 127 -8.73 -33.27 -2.97
C LYS A 127 -8.25 -32.16 -3.89
N PRO A 128 -9.14 -31.51 -4.66
CA PRO A 128 -8.79 -30.32 -5.41
C PRO A 128 -8.41 -29.18 -4.45
N VAL A 129 -7.49 -28.31 -4.89
CA VAL A 129 -7.19 -27.04 -4.23
C VAL A 129 -8.37 -26.09 -4.50
N PRO A 130 -8.94 -25.41 -3.48
CA PRO A 130 -10.01 -24.43 -3.70
C PRO A 130 -9.64 -23.36 -4.73
N GLN A 131 -10.58 -23.05 -5.64
CA GLN A 131 -10.31 -22.13 -6.76
C GLN A 131 -9.91 -20.72 -6.30
N ASP A 132 -10.46 -20.24 -5.18
CA ASP A 132 -10.09 -18.93 -4.61
C ASP A 132 -8.61 -18.87 -4.20
N LEU A 133 -8.06 -19.97 -3.69
CA LEU A 133 -6.64 -20.08 -3.33
C LEU A 133 -5.75 -20.16 -4.57
N ILE A 134 -6.22 -20.82 -5.64
CA ILE A 134 -5.56 -20.83 -6.96
C ILE A 134 -5.56 -19.43 -7.57
N ASN A 135 -6.70 -18.73 -7.56
CA ASN A 135 -6.83 -17.36 -8.05
C ASN A 135 -5.96 -16.38 -7.23
N GLY A 136 -5.74 -16.67 -5.94
CA GLY A 136 -4.79 -15.99 -5.07
C GLY A 136 -3.30 -16.30 -5.34
N VAL A 137 -2.95 -17.08 -6.36
CA VAL A 137 -1.56 -17.26 -6.83
C VAL A 137 -1.26 -16.27 -7.96
N ARG A 138 -0.22 -15.45 -7.77
CA ARG A 138 0.17 -14.40 -8.72
C ARG A 138 0.86 -14.97 -9.96
N ASN A 139 1.77 -15.92 -9.78
CA ASN A 139 2.44 -16.62 -10.87
C ASN A 139 1.46 -17.43 -11.74
N ASN A 140 1.23 -16.94 -12.96
CA ASN A 140 0.29 -17.54 -13.91
C ASN A 140 0.61 -19.01 -14.25
N GLY A 141 1.90 -19.37 -14.36
CA GLY A 141 2.30 -20.76 -14.64
C GLY A 141 2.00 -21.68 -13.46
N LEU A 142 2.33 -21.24 -12.24
CA LEU A 142 1.99 -21.97 -11.02
C LEU A 142 0.46 -22.11 -10.86
N ARG A 143 -0.31 -21.08 -11.21
CA ARG A 143 -1.78 -21.10 -11.21
C ARG A 143 -2.35 -22.10 -12.23
N GLN A 144 -1.80 -22.15 -13.44
CA GLN A 144 -2.17 -23.12 -14.47
C GLN A 144 -1.88 -24.55 -14.00
N GLU A 145 -0.67 -24.83 -13.53
CA GLU A 145 -0.30 -26.17 -13.07
C GLU A 145 -1.15 -26.66 -11.87
N LEU A 146 -1.51 -25.76 -10.94
CA LEU A 146 -2.47 -26.07 -9.86
C LEU A 146 -3.88 -26.41 -10.39
N SER A 147 -4.30 -25.76 -11.49
CA SER A 147 -5.59 -26.00 -12.15
C SER A 147 -5.57 -27.33 -12.91
N THR A 148 -4.54 -27.59 -13.71
CA THR A 148 -4.32 -28.89 -14.38
C THR A 148 -4.24 -30.05 -13.38
N ARG A 149 -3.62 -29.83 -12.22
CA ARG A 149 -3.59 -30.82 -11.14
C ARG A 149 -4.98 -31.07 -10.54
N ASN A 150 -5.87 -30.07 -10.50
CA ASN A 150 -7.26 -30.25 -10.09
C ASN A 150 -8.07 -31.01 -11.15
N GLU A 151 -7.91 -30.69 -12.44
CA GLU A 151 -8.54 -31.38 -13.56
C GLU A 151 -8.24 -32.88 -13.52
N LYS A 152 -6.95 -33.26 -13.37
CA LYS A 152 -6.51 -34.65 -13.22
C LYS A 152 -7.12 -35.36 -12.00
N ILE A 153 -7.47 -34.64 -10.92
CA ILE A 153 -8.16 -35.22 -9.76
C ILE A 153 -9.65 -35.44 -10.03
N VAL A 154 -10.30 -34.57 -10.80
CA VAL A 154 -11.67 -34.77 -11.26
C VAL A 154 -11.74 -35.99 -12.19
N GLU A 155 -10.82 -36.08 -13.15
CA GLU A 155 -10.66 -37.23 -14.04
C GLU A 155 -10.40 -38.54 -13.24
N LEU A 156 -9.52 -38.51 -12.23
CA LEU A 156 -9.29 -39.67 -11.36
C LEU A 156 -10.55 -40.10 -10.59
N GLY A 157 -11.42 -39.14 -10.25
CA GLY A 157 -12.74 -39.39 -9.67
C GLY A 157 -13.69 -40.07 -10.66
N GLN A 158 -13.78 -39.52 -11.88
CA GLN A 158 -14.60 -40.04 -12.98
C GLN A 158 -14.17 -41.47 -13.38
N LEU A 159 -12.87 -41.72 -13.52
CA LEU A 159 -12.33 -43.06 -13.81
C LEU A 159 -12.69 -44.07 -12.70
N LYS A 160 -12.67 -43.65 -11.42
CA LYS A 160 -13.09 -44.50 -10.30
C LYS A 160 -14.59 -44.80 -10.36
N GLU A 161 -15.42 -43.81 -10.67
CA GLU A 161 -16.87 -43.99 -10.82
C GLU A 161 -17.21 -44.90 -12.00
N ARG A 162 -16.54 -44.69 -13.16
CA ARG A 162 -16.69 -45.54 -14.34
C ARG A 162 -16.26 -46.98 -14.06
N ALA A 163 -15.12 -47.20 -13.41
CA ALA A 163 -14.68 -48.53 -12.99
C ALA A 163 -15.74 -49.22 -12.11
N ASN A 164 -16.22 -48.55 -11.06
CA ASN A 164 -17.28 -49.09 -10.20
C ASN A 164 -18.56 -49.46 -10.99
N ILE A 165 -18.96 -48.65 -11.98
CA ILE A 165 -20.13 -48.93 -12.82
C ILE A 165 -19.89 -50.20 -13.66
N LEU A 166 -18.72 -50.31 -14.29
CA LEU A 166 -18.32 -51.48 -15.08
C LEU A 166 -18.23 -52.74 -14.21
N GLU A 167 -17.56 -52.69 -13.05
CA GLU A 167 -17.49 -53.79 -12.08
C GLU A 167 -18.90 -54.32 -11.73
N ASN A 168 -19.85 -53.43 -11.42
CA ASN A 168 -21.21 -53.83 -11.06
C ASN A 168 -21.98 -54.45 -12.25
N LYS A 169 -21.80 -53.93 -13.47
CA LYS A 169 -22.38 -54.54 -14.67
C LYS A 169 -21.82 -55.94 -14.93
N LEU A 170 -20.50 -56.06 -14.97
CA LEU A 170 -19.79 -57.31 -15.23
C LEU A 170 -20.15 -58.36 -14.16
N ALA A 171 -20.12 -58.00 -12.87
CA ALA A 171 -20.50 -58.90 -11.78
C ALA A 171 -21.94 -59.43 -11.88
N ASN A 172 -22.89 -58.63 -12.38
CA ASN A 172 -24.26 -59.09 -12.63
C ASN A 172 -24.33 -60.10 -13.79
N PHE A 173 -23.58 -59.87 -14.87
CA PHE A 173 -23.50 -60.77 -16.01
C PHE A 173 -22.77 -62.08 -15.67
N ASP A 174 -21.62 -62.00 -15.00
CA ASP A 174 -20.87 -63.13 -14.44
C ASP A 174 -21.74 -63.97 -13.52
N LYS A 175 -22.49 -63.36 -12.59
CA LYS A 175 -23.38 -64.09 -11.69
C LYS A 175 -24.46 -64.88 -12.44
N LYS A 176 -24.91 -64.40 -13.61
CA LYS A 176 -25.90 -65.06 -14.47
C LYS A 176 -25.28 -66.17 -15.35
N TYR A 177 -24.05 -65.98 -15.82
CA TYR A 177 -23.46 -66.81 -16.88
C TYR A 177 -22.06 -67.40 -16.61
N ALA A 178 -21.46 -67.30 -15.41
CA ALA A 178 -20.06 -67.70 -15.14
C ALA A 178 -19.66 -69.09 -15.70
N LYS A 179 -20.50 -70.11 -15.55
CA LYS A 179 -20.23 -71.46 -16.10
C LYS A 179 -20.29 -71.50 -17.63
N SER A 180 -21.16 -70.68 -18.22
CA SER A 180 -21.35 -70.53 -19.66
C SER A 180 -20.23 -69.71 -20.28
N LEU A 181 -19.76 -68.65 -19.62
CA LEU A 181 -18.58 -67.87 -20.00
C LEU A 181 -17.32 -68.74 -20.04
N ALA A 182 -17.12 -69.57 -19.02
CA ALA A 182 -16.02 -70.54 -19.00
C ALA A 182 -16.09 -71.58 -20.14
N LEU A 183 -17.30 -71.96 -20.57
CA LEU A 183 -17.50 -72.82 -21.74
C LEU A 183 -17.28 -72.07 -23.08
N TYR A 184 -17.72 -70.82 -23.16
CA TYR A 184 -17.51 -69.97 -24.34
C TYR A 184 -16.02 -69.74 -24.59
N ALA A 185 -15.25 -69.44 -23.54
CA ALA A 185 -13.81 -69.24 -23.57
C ALA A 185 -12.98 -70.54 -23.74
N ALA A 186 -13.60 -71.72 -23.64
CA ALA A 186 -12.90 -72.98 -23.82
C ALA A 186 -12.51 -73.20 -25.31
N PRO A 187 -11.32 -73.78 -25.58
CA PRO A 187 -10.96 -74.25 -26.92
C PRO A 187 -11.92 -75.35 -27.38
N GLU A 188 -11.97 -75.59 -28.69
CA GLU A 188 -13.04 -76.25 -29.49
C GLU A 188 -13.60 -77.61 -29.03
N ASN A 189 -13.08 -78.21 -27.96
CA ASN A 189 -13.55 -79.46 -27.39
C ASN A 189 -14.87 -79.27 -26.61
N PRO A 190 -16.01 -79.83 -27.06
CA PRO A 190 -17.27 -79.68 -26.36
C PRO A 190 -17.32 -80.54 -25.08
N PRO A 191 -18.01 -80.08 -24.02
CA PRO A 191 -18.02 -80.75 -22.73
C PRO A 191 -18.78 -82.09 -22.81
N LYS A 192 -18.29 -83.10 -22.06
CA LYS A 192 -18.88 -84.46 -22.07
C LYS A 192 -20.26 -84.55 -21.39
N LYS A 193 -20.59 -83.59 -20.52
CA LYS A 193 -21.86 -83.46 -19.79
C LYS A 193 -21.99 -82.05 -19.20
N GLY A 194 -23.21 -81.63 -18.88
CA GLY A 194 -23.48 -80.35 -18.21
C GLY A 194 -24.54 -79.51 -18.90
N LYS A 195 -25.16 -78.61 -18.12
CA LYS A 195 -26.20 -77.67 -18.55
C LYS A 195 -25.67 -76.24 -18.46
N PHE A 196 -25.74 -75.51 -19.55
CA PHE A 196 -25.19 -74.15 -19.67
C PHE A 196 -26.29 -73.21 -20.20
N PRO A 197 -26.77 -72.24 -19.40
CA PRO A 197 -27.70 -71.22 -19.87
C PRO A 197 -27.01 -70.29 -20.88
N ALA A 198 -27.70 -69.92 -21.95
CA ALA A 198 -27.24 -68.95 -22.94
C ALA A 198 -28.20 -67.73 -22.99
N PRO A 199 -27.79 -66.61 -23.62
CA PRO A 199 -28.60 -65.40 -23.64
C PRO A 199 -29.89 -65.49 -24.45
N ASP A 200 -29.97 -66.44 -25.39
CA ASP A 200 -31.17 -66.74 -26.19
C ASP A 200 -32.33 -67.37 -25.38
N GLY A 201 -32.20 -67.43 -24.05
CA GLY A 201 -33.17 -68.00 -23.12
C GLY A 201 -33.11 -69.54 -23.03
N LYS A 202 -32.27 -70.21 -23.83
CA LYS A 202 -32.14 -71.67 -23.80
C LYS A 202 -31.08 -72.13 -22.80
N THR A 203 -31.20 -73.38 -22.38
CA THR A 203 -30.16 -74.08 -21.62
C THR A 203 -29.65 -75.25 -22.45
N TYR A 204 -28.39 -75.16 -22.88
CA TYR A 204 -27.72 -76.17 -23.68
C TYR A 204 -27.27 -77.33 -22.78
N ASP A 205 -27.88 -78.51 -22.96
CA ASP A 205 -27.63 -79.70 -22.16
C ASP A 205 -26.76 -80.72 -22.91
N PHE A 206 -25.45 -80.57 -22.79
CA PHE A 206 -24.45 -81.43 -23.43
C PHE A 206 -24.50 -82.89 -22.93
N SER A 207 -25.20 -83.13 -21.82
CA SER A 207 -25.49 -84.47 -21.30
C SER A 207 -26.41 -85.28 -22.22
N LYS A 208 -27.14 -84.63 -23.14
CA LYS A 208 -28.03 -85.26 -24.12
C LYS A 208 -27.39 -85.50 -25.50
N GLY A 209 -26.22 -84.90 -25.78
CA GLY A 209 -25.49 -85.18 -27.01
C GLY A 209 -24.93 -86.59 -26.98
N GLN A 210 -25.40 -87.46 -27.88
CA GLN A 210 -25.00 -88.87 -27.92
C GLN A 210 -23.58 -89.02 -28.49
N PHE A 211 -23.26 -88.30 -29.58
CA PHE A 211 -21.96 -88.39 -30.25
C PHE A 211 -21.16 -87.07 -30.19
N PHE A 212 -19.86 -87.14 -30.48
CA PHE A 212 -18.96 -85.98 -30.47
C PHE A 212 -19.41 -84.90 -31.47
N GLY A 213 -19.87 -85.29 -32.66
CA GLY A 213 -20.40 -84.37 -33.69
C GLY A 213 -21.62 -83.56 -33.23
N ASP A 214 -22.54 -84.18 -32.49
CA ASP A 214 -23.72 -83.48 -31.96
C ASP A 214 -23.33 -82.46 -30.90
N ARG A 215 -22.35 -82.80 -30.04
CA ARG A 215 -21.82 -81.91 -29.02
C ARG A 215 -21.04 -80.74 -29.64
N ALA A 216 -20.33 -80.95 -30.75
CA ALA A 216 -19.67 -79.88 -31.49
C ALA A 216 -20.67 -78.90 -32.12
N LYS A 217 -21.74 -79.42 -32.75
CA LYS A 217 -22.84 -78.57 -33.26
C LYS A 217 -23.51 -77.76 -32.15
N MET A 218 -23.84 -78.39 -31.02
CA MET A 218 -24.38 -77.69 -29.85
C MET A 218 -23.43 -76.64 -29.27
N LEU A 219 -22.11 -76.86 -29.30
CA LEU A 219 -21.14 -75.85 -28.89
C LEU A 219 -21.12 -74.64 -29.83
N ASN A 220 -21.20 -74.87 -31.14
CA ASN A 220 -21.24 -73.79 -32.13
C ASN A 220 -22.54 -72.98 -32.04
N GLU A 221 -23.68 -73.64 -31.86
CA GLU A 221 -24.96 -72.95 -31.61
C GLU A 221 -24.95 -72.16 -30.29
N PHE A 222 -24.34 -72.73 -29.24
CA PHE A 222 -24.15 -72.07 -27.95
C PHE A 222 -23.25 -70.82 -28.07
N LYS A 223 -22.10 -70.91 -28.75
CA LYS A 223 -21.22 -69.75 -28.98
C LYS A 223 -21.93 -68.69 -29.82
N ALA A 224 -22.60 -69.09 -30.91
CA ALA A 224 -23.39 -68.17 -31.75
C ALA A 224 -24.58 -67.51 -31.02
N ALA A 225 -25.09 -68.10 -29.94
CA ALA A 225 -26.10 -67.48 -29.08
C ALA A 225 -25.52 -66.39 -28.17
N PHE A 226 -24.25 -66.49 -27.79
CA PHE A 226 -23.50 -65.42 -27.13
C PHE A 226 -23.08 -64.35 -28.15
N ASP A 227 -22.52 -64.73 -29.31
CA ASP A 227 -22.02 -63.78 -30.33
C ASP A 227 -23.10 -62.82 -30.86
N LYS A 228 -24.37 -63.22 -30.81
CA LYS A 228 -25.53 -62.43 -31.26
C LYS A 228 -26.21 -61.64 -30.14
N ASP A 229 -25.79 -61.80 -28.89
CA ASP A 229 -26.40 -61.16 -27.73
C ASP A 229 -25.82 -59.75 -27.51
N PRO A 230 -26.64 -58.67 -27.54
CA PRO A 230 -26.15 -57.32 -27.31
C PRO A 230 -25.52 -57.12 -25.92
N ASP A 231 -26.07 -57.79 -24.89
CA ASP A 231 -25.53 -57.71 -23.53
C ASP A 231 -24.12 -58.33 -23.49
N PHE A 232 -23.90 -59.50 -24.11
CA PHE A 232 -22.58 -60.12 -24.22
C PHE A 232 -21.58 -59.35 -25.08
N GLN A 233 -22.03 -58.76 -26.20
CA GLN A 233 -21.18 -57.86 -26.99
C GLN A 233 -20.69 -56.68 -26.14
N SER A 234 -21.59 -56.09 -25.35
CA SER A 234 -21.24 -55.02 -24.40
C SER A 234 -20.36 -55.50 -23.25
N TYR A 235 -20.52 -56.76 -22.80
CA TYR A 235 -19.74 -57.36 -21.71
C TYR A 235 -18.25 -57.42 -22.03
N ASN A 236 -17.87 -57.85 -23.24
CA ASN A 236 -16.46 -57.91 -23.63
C ASN A 236 -15.85 -56.50 -23.71
N SER A 237 -16.56 -55.52 -24.28
CA SER A 237 -16.07 -54.12 -24.33
C SER A 237 -16.00 -53.47 -22.94
N ASP A 238 -16.99 -53.70 -22.08
CA ASP A 238 -17.00 -53.18 -20.70
C ASP A 238 -15.85 -53.80 -19.87
N LEU A 239 -15.46 -55.05 -20.15
CA LEU A 239 -14.34 -55.75 -19.51
C LEU A 239 -12.97 -55.27 -20.02
N GLU A 240 -12.84 -54.98 -21.32
CA GLU A 240 -11.64 -54.32 -21.88
C GLU A 240 -11.49 -52.89 -21.38
N GLU A 241 -12.59 -52.13 -21.28
CA GLU A 241 -12.57 -50.78 -20.70
C GLU A 241 -12.17 -50.81 -19.22
N LEU A 242 -12.71 -51.74 -18.43
CA LEU A 242 -12.34 -51.89 -17.02
C LEU A 242 -10.84 -52.21 -16.88
N ARG A 243 -10.29 -53.11 -17.71
CA ARG A 243 -8.85 -53.39 -17.77
C ARG A 243 -8.02 -52.17 -18.16
N SER A 244 -8.50 -51.34 -19.09
CA SER A 244 -7.83 -50.07 -19.47
C SER A 244 -7.81 -49.06 -18.31
N ILE A 245 -8.85 -49.03 -17.47
CA ILE A 245 -8.95 -48.10 -16.34
C ILE A 245 -8.12 -48.58 -15.15
N GLU A 246 -8.29 -49.84 -14.73
CA GLU A 246 -7.69 -50.42 -13.53
C GLU A 246 -6.24 -50.90 -13.75
N GLY A 247 -5.97 -51.41 -14.95
CA GLY A 247 -4.75 -52.12 -15.31
C GLY A 247 -4.94 -53.62 -15.30
N ASN A 248 -3.85 -54.33 -15.62
CA ASN A 248 -3.76 -55.77 -15.53
C ASN A 248 -2.51 -56.13 -14.71
N ARG A 249 -2.03 -57.38 -14.78
CA ARG A 249 -0.88 -57.83 -13.98
C ARG A 249 0.45 -57.20 -14.43
N ASP A 250 0.53 -56.84 -15.71
CA ASP A 250 1.78 -56.54 -16.40
C ASP A 250 1.85 -55.07 -16.84
N GLU A 251 0.69 -54.40 -17.01
CA GLU A 251 0.55 -53.00 -17.42
C GLU A 251 -0.33 -52.19 -16.42
N PRO A 252 0.13 -50.98 -16.01
CA PRO A 252 -0.68 -50.08 -15.19
C PRO A 252 -1.82 -49.46 -16.00
N GLY A 253 -3.05 -49.47 -15.48
CA GLY A 253 -4.17 -48.79 -16.13
C GLY A 253 -4.11 -47.28 -15.95
N LYS A 254 -4.95 -46.56 -16.71
CA LYS A 254 -5.07 -45.09 -16.71
C LYS A 254 -5.16 -44.50 -15.29
N ARG A 255 -5.86 -45.18 -14.38
CA ARG A 255 -6.02 -44.76 -12.98
C ARG A 255 -4.73 -44.81 -12.17
N ALA A 256 -3.78 -45.67 -12.52
CA ALA A 256 -2.45 -45.75 -11.89
C ALA A 256 -1.48 -44.73 -12.49
N GLU A 257 -1.51 -44.53 -13.81
CA GLU A 257 -0.76 -43.51 -14.53
C GLU A 257 -1.13 -42.10 -14.03
N LEU A 258 -2.42 -41.77 -14.02
CA LEU A 258 -2.92 -40.47 -13.57
C LEU A 258 -2.53 -40.17 -12.11
N LYS A 259 -2.53 -41.18 -11.22
CA LYS A 259 -1.99 -41.01 -9.85
C LYS A 259 -0.49 -40.70 -9.84
N LYS A 260 0.31 -41.33 -10.71
CA LYS A 260 1.74 -41.07 -10.83
C LYS A 260 1.96 -39.61 -11.27
N GLU A 261 1.25 -39.15 -12.29
CA GLU A 261 1.31 -37.76 -12.76
C GLU A 261 0.92 -36.76 -11.67
N ILE A 262 -0.16 -37.01 -10.92
CA ILE A 262 -0.57 -36.11 -9.82
C ILE A 262 0.48 -36.11 -8.69
N ARG A 263 1.15 -37.25 -8.41
CA ARG A 263 2.27 -37.30 -7.46
C ARG A 263 3.47 -36.48 -7.94
N GLU A 264 3.81 -36.54 -9.23
CA GLU A 264 4.90 -35.78 -9.85
C GLU A 264 4.60 -34.27 -9.87
N LEU A 265 3.39 -33.89 -10.27
CA LEU A 265 2.90 -32.51 -10.15
C LEU A 265 2.97 -32.02 -8.69
N ASN A 266 2.47 -32.78 -7.71
CA ASN A 266 2.56 -32.39 -6.30
C ASN A 266 4.02 -32.25 -5.81
N LYS A 267 4.97 -33.05 -6.31
CA LYS A 267 6.40 -32.91 -5.97
C LYS A 267 6.99 -31.61 -6.52
N SER A 268 6.66 -31.26 -7.77
CA SER A 268 7.08 -29.99 -8.41
C SER A 268 6.44 -28.76 -7.79
N LEU A 269 5.13 -28.82 -7.53
CA LEU A 269 4.32 -27.69 -7.08
C LEU A 269 4.66 -27.23 -5.65
N LYS A 270 4.93 -28.15 -4.71
CA LYS A 270 5.20 -27.82 -3.30
C LYS A 270 6.30 -26.75 -3.09
N PRO A 271 7.56 -26.96 -3.51
CA PRO A 271 8.62 -25.97 -3.29
C PRO A 271 8.35 -24.64 -4.02
N ARG A 272 7.63 -24.68 -5.14
CA ARG A 272 7.27 -23.46 -5.92
C ARG A 272 6.18 -22.64 -5.24
N VAL A 273 5.19 -23.28 -4.61
CA VAL A 273 4.20 -22.60 -3.75
C VAL A 273 4.87 -21.94 -2.55
N ASP A 274 5.90 -22.56 -1.99
CA ASP A 274 6.66 -22.01 -0.85
C ASP A 274 7.56 -20.83 -1.26
N ALA A 275 8.23 -20.91 -2.41
CA ALA A 275 9.02 -19.81 -2.95
C ALA A 275 8.15 -18.58 -3.32
N GLU A 276 6.98 -18.81 -3.94
CA GLU A 276 6.01 -17.76 -4.29
C GLU A 276 5.51 -17.01 -3.04
N ALA A 277 5.36 -17.69 -1.89
CA ALA A 277 4.90 -17.08 -0.65
C ALA A 277 5.83 -15.95 -0.16
N GLY A 278 7.15 -16.15 -0.25
CA GLY A 278 8.15 -15.14 0.09
C GLY A 278 8.10 -13.95 -0.86
N GLN A 279 8.19 -14.23 -2.17
CA GLN A 279 8.18 -13.20 -3.22
C GLN A 279 6.89 -12.36 -3.20
N GLU A 280 5.73 -12.99 -3.00
CA GLU A 280 4.47 -12.25 -2.89
C GLU A 280 4.42 -11.38 -1.64
N THR A 281 4.93 -11.87 -0.51
CA THR A 281 5.00 -11.11 0.73
C THR A 281 5.87 -9.87 0.54
N GLU A 282 7.07 -10.01 -0.03
CA GLU A 282 7.96 -8.89 -0.36
C GLU A 282 7.31 -7.88 -1.30
N LEU A 283 6.68 -8.35 -2.39
CA LEU A 283 6.02 -7.48 -3.38
C LEU A 283 4.83 -6.71 -2.79
N ARG A 284 4.03 -7.34 -1.92
CA ARG A 284 2.91 -6.66 -1.23
C ARG A 284 3.43 -5.68 -0.18
N LEU A 285 4.45 -6.04 0.60
CA LEU A 285 5.06 -5.14 1.58
C LEU A 285 5.68 -3.92 0.90
N GLY A 286 6.44 -4.11 -0.19
CA GLY A 286 7.02 -3.02 -0.97
C GLY A 286 5.97 -2.08 -1.58
N SER A 287 4.81 -2.60 -1.98
CA SER A 287 3.69 -1.77 -2.45
C SER A 287 3.06 -0.93 -1.33
N LEU A 288 3.01 -1.43 -0.09
CA LEU A 288 2.53 -0.68 1.08
C LEU A 288 3.56 0.36 1.54
N ASP A 289 4.85 0.02 1.51
CA ASP A 289 5.94 0.93 1.84
C ASP A 289 5.98 2.11 0.85
N ALA A 290 5.76 1.87 -0.45
CA ALA A 290 5.57 2.93 -1.45
C ALA A 290 4.33 3.81 -1.20
N GLN A 291 3.22 3.25 -0.70
CA GLN A 291 2.05 4.04 -0.31
C GLN A 291 2.33 4.94 0.90
N VAL A 292 3.08 4.43 1.90
CA VAL A 292 3.55 5.24 3.04
C VAL A 292 4.43 6.40 2.56
N GLU A 293 5.36 6.15 1.64
CA GLU A 293 6.22 7.20 1.07
C GLU A 293 5.40 8.27 0.33
N ILE A 294 4.41 7.88 -0.48
CA ILE A 294 3.49 8.82 -1.16
C ILE A 294 2.74 9.70 -0.15
N ILE A 295 2.24 9.13 0.94
CA ILE A 295 1.53 9.87 2.00
C ILE A 295 2.47 10.84 2.72
N GLN A 296 3.69 10.42 3.02
CA GLN A 296 4.73 11.27 3.62
C GLN A 296 5.11 12.43 2.69
N MET A 297 5.26 12.18 1.39
CA MET A 297 5.53 13.22 0.39
C MET A 297 4.37 14.21 0.23
N LYS A 298 3.13 13.72 0.15
CA LYS A 298 1.88 14.53 0.10
C LYS A 298 1.80 15.45 1.33
N THR A 299 2.01 14.89 2.51
CA THR A 299 2.02 15.63 3.79
C THR A 299 3.11 16.68 3.82
N SER A 300 4.35 16.32 3.45
CA SER A 300 5.48 17.25 3.42
C SER A 300 5.23 18.44 2.49
N LYS A 301 4.66 18.20 1.29
CA LYS A 301 4.26 19.26 0.36
C LYS A 301 3.18 20.18 0.94
N ALA A 302 2.18 19.63 1.62
CA ALA A 302 1.12 20.41 2.26
C ALA A 302 1.66 21.30 3.40
N ILE A 303 2.55 20.75 4.23
CA ILE A 303 3.25 21.49 5.30
C ILE A 303 4.14 22.60 4.71
N GLU A 304 4.87 22.32 3.63
CA GLU A 304 5.70 23.30 2.94
C GLU A 304 4.85 24.44 2.36
N GLN A 305 3.72 24.12 1.72
CA GLN A 305 2.77 25.10 1.20
C GLN A 305 2.20 25.99 2.31
N LYS A 306 1.68 25.39 3.40
CA LYS A 306 1.18 26.16 4.56
C LYS A 306 2.25 27.04 5.18
N THR A 307 3.50 26.59 5.21
CA THR A 307 4.65 27.38 5.68
C THR A 307 4.97 28.55 4.75
N LYS A 308 4.80 28.40 3.43
CA LYS A 308 4.94 29.48 2.44
C LYS A 308 3.83 30.52 2.55
N GLU A 309 2.58 30.07 2.70
CA GLU A 309 1.40 30.92 2.94
C GLU A 309 1.62 31.78 4.20
N TYR A 310 1.86 31.15 5.36
CA TYR A 310 2.13 31.85 6.62
C TYR A 310 3.28 32.88 6.53
N ARG A 311 4.36 32.56 5.81
CA ARG A 311 5.48 33.52 5.60
C ARG A 311 5.11 34.69 4.71
N LYS A 312 4.25 34.48 3.71
CA LYS A 312 3.74 35.54 2.83
C LYS A 312 2.84 36.48 3.63
N ASP A 313 1.91 35.95 4.42
CA ASP A 313 0.96 36.74 5.19
C ASP A 313 1.67 37.61 6.24
N LEU A 314 2.65 37.05 6.95
CA LEU A 314 3.53 37.82 7.84
C LEU A 314 4.30 38.95 7.12
N LYS A 315 4.73 38.72 5.88
CA LYS A 315 5.45 39.74 5.09
C LYS A 315 4.50 40.88 4.73
N THR A 316 3.30 40.57 4.25
CA THR A 316 2.27 41.55 3.93
C THR A 316 1.83 42.35 5.16
N LEU A 317 1.65 41.72 6.32
CA LEU A 317 1.36 42.41 7.58
C LEU A 317 2.52 43.32 8.03
N LYS A 318 3.77 42.91 7.85
CA LYS A 318 4.94 43.78 8.11
C LYS A 318 4.96 44.99 7.18
N GLU A 319 4.69 44.79 5.89
CA GLU A 319 4.62 45.85 4.89
C GLU A 319 3.49 46.84 5.18
N ALA A 320 2.32 46.36 5.64
CA ALA A 320 1.21 47.20 6.09
C ALA A 320 1.57 48.09 7.29
N VAL A 321 2.19 47.51 8.34
CA VAL A 321 2.70 48.26 9.50
C VAL A 321 3.72 49.31 9.09
N GLU A 322 4.66 48.97 8.20
CA GLU A 322 5.67 49.92 7.71
C GLU A 322 5.05 51.05 6.86
N SER A 323 4.03 50.76 6.06
CA SER A 323 3.27 51.76 5.30
C SER A 323 2.54 52.74 6.22
N LYS A 324 1.79 52.23 7.21
CA LYS A 324 1.04 53.06 8.17
C LYS A 324 1.95 53.92 9.04
N ARG A 325 3.14 53.42 9.40
CA ARG A 325 4.18 54.25 10.02
C ARG A 325 4.64 55.41 9.14
N LYS A 326 4.94 55.14 7.86
CA LYS A 326 5.37 56.18 6.90
C LYS A 326 4.28 57.22 6.67
N GLU A 327 3.02 56.81 6.65
CA GLU A 327 1.85 57.70 6.55
C GLU A 327 1.75 58.63 7.77
N LEU A 328 1.88 58.11 8.99
CA LEU A 328 1.97 58.91 10.23
C LEU A 328 3.15 59.88 10.22
N ASP A 329 4.34 59.44 9.81
CA ASP A 329 5.53 60.28 9.76
C ASP A 329 5.43 61.37 8.68
N SER A 330 4.79 61.09 7.53
CA SER A 330 4.47 62.08 6.49
C SER A 330 3.47 63.12 6.99
N HIS A 331 2.38 62.68 7.61
CA HIS A 331 1.33 63.56 8.13
C HIS A 331 1.86 64.55 9.19
N ARG A 332 2.79 64.08 10.05
CA ARG A 332 3.55 64.94 10.99
C ARG A 332 4.37 66.00 10.25
N MET A 333 5.13 65.62 9.24
CA MET A 333 5.98 66.55 8.46
C MET A 333 5.15 67.57 7.68
N ASP A 334 4.04 67.14 7.07
CA ASP A 334 3.10 68.02 6.36
C ASP A 334 2.50 69.07 7.28
N ASN A 335 2.17 68.72 8.53
CA ASN A 335 1.66 69.67 9.51
C ASN A 335 2.70 70.72 9.94
N GLU A 336 3.95 70.32 10.18
CA GLU A 336 5.03 71.28 10.46
C GLU A 336 5.28 72.20 9.25
N LEU A 337 5.21 71.68 8.03
CA LEU A 337 5.27 72.49 6.81
C LEU A 337 4.08 73.45 6.69
N ARG A 338 2.86 73.04 7.07
CA ARG A 338 1.66 73.92 7.12
C ARG A 338 1.84 75.04 8.16
N LYS A 339 2.33 74.75 9.38
CA LYS A 339 2.64 75.76 10.41
C LYS A 339 3.70 76.76 9.94
N PHE A 340 4.73 76.30 9.23
CA PHE A 340 5.73 77.17 8.62
C PHE A 340 5.11 78.07 7.54
N LYS A 341 4.27 77.53 6.66
CA LYS A 341 3.53 78.30 5.64
C LYS A 341 2.63 79.38 6.26
N ILE A 342 1.85 79.05 7.29
CA ILE A 342 1.04 80.01 8.07
C ILE A 342 1.91 81.19 8.56
N SER A 343 3.08 80.89 9.12
CA SER A 343 4.03 81.91 9.61
C SER A 343 4.63 82.77 8.48
N GLY A 344 4.69 82.24 7.26
CA GLY A 344 5.02 83.00 6.04
C GLY A 344 3.86 83.90 5.59
N VAL A 345 2.63 83.38 5.53
CA VAL A 345 1.43 84.12 5.13
C VAL A 345 1.13 85.27 6.11
N LYS A 346 1.23 85.05 7.43
CA LYS A 346 1.09 86.11 8.44
C LYS A 346 2.10 87.25 8.25
N ARG A 347 3.36 86.93 7.91
CA ARG A 347 4.38 87.95 7.57
C ARG A 347 4.06 88.69 6.26
N LYS A 348 3.55 88.01 5.23
CA LYS A 348 3.09 88.66 3.98
C LYS A 348 1.92 89.63 4.25
N LEU A 349 0.94 89.23 5.07
CA LEU A 349 -0.19 90.07 5.46
C LEU A 349 0.27 91.32 6.23
N GLY A 350 1.14 91.19 7.23
CA GLY A 350 1.70 92.35 7.94
C GLY A 350 2.55 93.27 7.06
N GLY A 351 3.19 92.74 6.01
CA GLY A 351 3.97 93.52 5.04
C GLY A 351 3.16 94.20 3.94
N ILE A 352 1.85 93.90 3.80
CA ILE A 352 1.00 94.48 2.76
C ILE A 352 0.77 95.97 2.97
N GLU A 353 0.51 96.41 4.20
CA GLU A 353 0.23 97.82 4.53
C GLU A 353 1.42 98.72 4.15
N ASN A 354 2.63 98.30 4.55
CA ASN A 354 3.88 99.00 4.25
C ASN A 354 4.20 99.01 2.74
N SER A 355 3.83 97.94 2.04
CA SER A 355 4.00 97.88 0.58
C SER A 355 2.99 98.79 -0.13
N ARG A 356 1.72 98.78 0.30
CA ARG A 356 0.66 99.68 -0.19
C ARG A 356 1.09 101.13 -0.04
N GLN A 357 1.57 101.54 1.15
CA GLN A 357 1.98 102.91 1.39
C GLN A 357 3.10 103.35 0.42
N ARG A 358 4.18 102.57 0.30
CA ARG A 358 5.27 102.86 -0.65
C ARG A 358 4.78 103.00 -2.10
N TRP A 359 3.82 102.19 -2.54
CA TRP A 359 3.24 102.30 -3.88
C TRP A 359 2.36 103.54 -4.06
N LEU A 360 1.65 103.98 -3.02
CA LEU A 360 0.89 105.23 -3.02
C LEU A 360 1.83 106.46 -3.02
N ASP A 361 2.86 106.46 -2.18
CA ASP A 361 3.89 107.51 -2.11
C ASP A 361 4.61 107.69 -3.47
N ASN A 362 4.89 106.58 -4.17
CA ASN A 362 5.45 106.60 -5.53
C ASN A 362 4.51 107.21 -6.58
N VAL A 363 3.18 107.06 -6.43
CA VAL A 363 2.21 107.72 -7.33
C VAL A 363 2.08 109.20 -7.02
N ASP A 364 2.16 109.59 -5.74
CA ASP A 364 2.15 111.00 -5.35
C ASP A 364 3.41 111.75 -5.79
N SER A 365 4.58 111.15 -5.64
CA SER A 365 5.86 111.74 -6.05
C SER A 365 6.08 111.79 -7.57
N ASN A 366 5.32 111.04 -8.37
CA ASN A 366 5.45 111.04 -9.83
C ASN A 366 4.95 112.37 -10.45
N THR A 367 5.85 113.14 -11.06
CA THR A 367 5.55 114.44 -11.68
C THR A 367 4.95 114.34 -13.09
N GLN A 368 4.99 113.16 -13.73
CA GLN A 368 4.49 112.95 -15.09
C GLN A 368 2.98 112.66 -15.16
N LEU A 369 2.35 112.34 -14.02
CA LEU A 369 0.93 112.03 -13.95
C LEU A 369 0.10 113.27 -13.62
N ASN A 370 -0.93 113.54 -14.42
CA ASN A 370 -1.91 114.58 -14.10
C ASN A 370 -2.83 114.15 -12.92
N PRO A 371 -3.59 115.08 -12.28
CA PRO A 371 -4.38 114.76 -11.09
C PRO A 371 -5.39 113.60 -11.29
N GLN A 372 -6.04 113.53 -12.46
CA GLN A 372 -6.97 112.44 -12.80
C GLN A 372 -6.25 111.09 -12.92
N GLN A 373 -5.09 111.06 -13.57
CA GLN A 373 -4.26 109.86 -13.72
C GLN A 373 -3.69 109.38 -12.37
N LYS A 374 -3.29 110.29 -11.48
CA LYS A 374 -2.91 109.94 -10.11
C LYS A 374 -4.07 109.28 -9.36
N GLN A 375 -5.26 109.86 -9.41
CA GLN A 375 -6.45 109.31 -8.74
C GLN A 375 -6.83 107.92 -9.28
N GLN A 376 -6.82 107.71 -10.60
CA GLN A 376 -7.02 106.39 -11.20
C GLN A 376 -5.94 105.38 -10.79
N SER A 377 -4.68 105.81 -10.71
CA SER A 377 -3.55 104.95 -10.34
C SER A 377 -3.63 104.51 -8.87
N LYS A 378 -3.97 105.43 -7.96
CA LYS A 378 -4.25 105.11 -6.55
C LYS A 378 -5.41 104.11 -6.42
N ALA A 379 -6.54 104.35 -7.09
CA ALA A 379 -7.68 103.44 -7.04
C ALA A 379 -7.34 102.01 -7.54
N ARG A 380 -6.51 101.89 -8.60
CA ARG A 380 -6.02 100.59 -9.08
C ARG A 380 -5.09 99.90 -8.07
N ILE A 381 -4.19 100.65 -7.42
CA ILE A 381 -3.32 100.15 -6.36
C ILE A 381 -4.15 99.64 -5.18
N GLU A 382 -5.13 100.42 -4.71
CA GLU A 382 -6.00 100.03 -3.61
C GLU A 382 -6.84 98.80 -3.92
N ALA A 383 -7.43 98.72 -5.13
CA ALA A 383 -8.14 97.51 -5.57
C ALA A 383 -7.22 96.27 -5.59
N SER A 384 -6.01 96.39 -6.13
CA SER A 384 -5.03 95.29 -6.18
C SER A 384 -4.56 94.84 -4.80
N PHE A 385 -4.27 95.78 -3.89
CA PHE A 385 -3.87 95.44 -2.52
C PHE A 385 -5.03 94.87 -1.69
N ASN A 386 -6.27 95.33 -1.92
CA ASN A 386 -7.46 94.75 -1.29
C ASN A 386 -7.69 93.31 -1.77
N GLN A 387 -7.61 93.05 -3.07
CA GLN A 387 -7.71 91.69 -3.63
C GLN A 387 -6.62 90.77 -3.03
N LYS A 388 -5.35 91.20 -3.08
CA LYS A 388 -4.23 90.42 -2.54
C LYS A 388 -4.31 90.16 -1.04
N ARG A 389 -4.93 91.09 -0.28
CA ARG A 389 -5.22 90.92 1.14
C ARG A 389 -6.29 89.85 1.36
N VAL A 390 -7.36 89.84 0.55
CA VAL A 390 -8.40 88.79 0.61
C VAL A 390 -7.82 87.42 0.26
N GLU A 391 -7.08 87.30 -0.84
CA GLU A 391 -6.41 86.06 -1.26
C GLU A 391 -5.53 85.47 -0.15
N LEU A 392 -4.69 86.29 0.50
CA LEU A 392 -3.84 85.83 1.61
C LEU A 392 -4.64 85.54 2.90
N GLN A 393 -5.77 86.19 3.13
CA GLN A 393 -6.67 85.87 4.26
C GLN A 393 -7.41 84.54 4.04
N GLU A 394 -7.75 84.21 2.80
CA GLU A 394 -8.33 82.91 2.43
C GLU A 394 -7.29 81.78 2.48
N GLU A 395 -6.07 82.01 1.96
CA GLU A 395 -4.93 81.08 2.11
C GLU A 395 -4.66 80.81 3.60
N LEU A 396 -4.66 81.86 4.44
CA LEU A 396 -4.45 81.73 5.88
C LEU A 396 -5.55 80.87 6.54
N LYS A 397 -6.83 81.19 6.31
CA LYS A 397 -7.96 80.46 6.88
C LYS A 397 -7.95 78.98 6.47
N SER A 398 -7.65 78.70 5.20
CA SER A 398 -7.52 77.34 4.68
C SER A 398 -6.43 76.56 5.40
N LEU A 399 -5.23 77.13 5.52
CA LEU A 399 -4.12 76.50 6.25
C LEU A 399 -4.40 76.33 7.74
N GLU A 400 -5.00 77.32 8.41
CA GLU A 400 -5.36 77.24 9.83
C GLU A 400 -6.42 76.16 10.09
N SER A 401 -7.39 75.99 9.18
CA SER A 401 -8.35 74.88 9.23
C SER A 401 -7.69 73.51 9.06
N MET A 402 -6.71 73.38 8.15
CA MET A 402 -5.97 72.13 7.95
C MET A 402 -5.00 71.79 9.10
N VAL A 403 -4.65 72.76 9.95
CA VAL A 403 -3.86 72.54 11.17
C VAL A 403 -4.77 72.25 12.36
N SER A 404 -6.02 72.72 12.37
CA SER A 404 -6.98 72.38 13.43
C SER A 404 -7.50 70.93 13.31
N SER A 405 -7.71 70.41 12.10
CA SER A 405 -8.12 69.00 11.86
C SER A 405 -6.99 67.98 12.09
N TYR A 406 -5.72 68.41 12.04
CA TYR A 406 -4.54 67.55 12.16
C TYR A 406 -4.60 66.60 13.35
N GLN A 407 -5.04 67.06 14.52
CA GLN A 407 -4.99 66.25 15.74
C GLN A 407 -5.95 65.04 15.67
N SER A 408 -7.15 65.22 15.07
CA SER A 408 -8.09 64.11 14.87
C SER A 408 -7.65 63.17 13.75
N GLU A 409 -7.12 63.70 12.64
CA GLU A 409 -6.56 62.88 11.56
C GLU A 409 -5.38 62.02 12.05
N LYS A 410 -4.50 62.62 12.87
CA LYS A 410 -3.37 61.92 13.50
C LYS A 410 -3.84 60.82 14.47
N GLN A 411 -4.92 61.04 15.21
CA GLN A 411 -5.48 60.02 16.10
C GLN A 411 -6.02 58.82 15.31
N ALA A 412 -6.80 59.06 14.25
CA ALA A 412 -7.28 57.99 13.37
C ALA A 412 -6.12 57.20 12.72
N LEU A 413 -5.11 57.88 12.19
CA LEU A 413 -3.91 57.23 11.63
C LEU A 413 -3.10 56.45 12.68
N GLN A 414 -3.11 56.88 13.94
CA GLN A 414 -2.45 56.17 15.04
C GLN A 414 -3.22 54.90 15.41
N GLU A 415 -4.55 54.97 15.48
CA GLU A 415 -5.42 53.81 15.73
C GLU A 415 -5.27 52.75 14.61
N GLU A 416 -5.24 53.15 13.34
CA GLU A 416 -4.98 52.24 12.22
C GLU A 416 -3.59 51.59 12.28
N TYR A 417 -2.57 52.33 12.71
CA TYR A 417 -1.22 51.81 12.89
C TYR A 417 -1.13 50.80 14.04
N ASP A 418 -1.78 51.10 15.16
CA ASP A 418 -1.79 50.23 16.34
C ASP A 418 -2.60 48.94 16.07
N GLN A 419 -3.73 49.03 15.33
CA GLN A 419 -4.46 47.86 14.82
C GLN A 419 -3.60 47.00 13.87
N ALA A 420 -2.81 47.61 12.99
CA ALA A 420 -1.90 46.89 12.09
C ALA A 420 -0.78 46.17 12.87
N ILE A 421 -0.27 46.77 13.95
CA ILE A 421 0.65 46.10 14.88
C ILE A 421 -0.02 44.89 15.53
N GLU A 422 -1.22 45.07 16.09
CA GLU A 422 -1.92 43.98 16.78
C GLU A 422 -2.19 42.80 15.84
N ALA A 423 -2.70 43.06 14.62
CA ALA A 423 -2.92 42.03 13.61
C ALA A 423 -1.62 41.26 13.26
N ARG A 424 -0.49 41.97 13.15
CA ARG A 424 0.84 41.37 12.93
C ARG A 424 1.28 40.52 14.13
N GLU A 425 1.05 40.96 15.36
CA GLU A 425 1.40 40.21 16.57
C GLU A 425 0.52 38.98 16.79
N GLN A 426 -0.78 39.09 16.55
CA GLN A 426 -1.71 37.95 16.57
C GLN A 426 -1.28 36.89 15.54
N ALA A 427 -1.02 37.28 14.29
CA ALA A 427 -0.48 36.36 13.28
C ALA A 427 0.86 35.73 13.70
N ALA A 428 1.76 36.52 14.30
CA ALA A 428 3.07 36.03 14.75
C ALA A 428 3.03 35.00 15.89
N LYS A 429 1.92 34.88 16.65
CA LYS A 429 1.73 33.86 17.71
C LYS A 429 1.58 32.43 17.16
N ARG A 430 1.31 32.27 15.86
CA ARG A 430 1.24 30.97 15.14
C ARG A 430 0.19 29.99 15.66
N SER A 431 -0.86 30.40 16.37
CA SER A 431 -1.93 29.49 16.84
C SER A 431 -2.50 28.67 15.68
N ASP A 432 -3.06 29.38 14.71
CA ASP A 432 -3.87 28.83 13.62
C ASP A 432 -2.97 28.09 12.62
N PHE A 433 -1.76 28.61 12.40
CA PHE A 433 -0.72 27.92 11.64
C PHE A 433 -0.35 26.59 12.29
N LYS A 434 -0.04 26.55 13.59
CA LYS A 434 0.29 25.30 14.29
C LYS A 434 -0.89 24.32 14.26
N GLU A 435 -2.11 24.81 14.44
CA GLU A 435 -3.32 23.97 14.41
C GLU A 435 -3.51 23.33 13.02
N SER A 436 -3.40 24.10 11.94
CA SER A 436 -3.48 23.56 10.57
C SER A 436 -2.38 22.53 10.25
N ILE A 437 -1.15 22.73 10.73
CA ILE A 437 -0.07 21.73 10.60
C ILE A 437 -0.39 20.46 11.42
N ASN A 438 -0.93 20.60 12.64
CA ASN A 438 -1.34 19.48 13.47
C ASN A 438 -2.50 18.69 12.85
N GLU A 439 -3.44 19.35 12.18
CA GLU A 439 -4.53 18.70 11.45
C GLU A 439 -4.00 17.84 10.28
N ILE A 440 -3.08 18.39 9.48
CA ILE A 440 -2.40 17.65 8.41
C ILE A 440 -1.67 16.41 8.98
N LEU A 441 -0.95 16.56 10.09
CA LEU A 441 -0.23 15.45 10.74
C LEU A 441 -1.19 14.40 11.32
N ARG A 442 -2.35 14.78 11.87
CA ARG A 442 -3.40 13.85 12.31
C ARG A 442 -3.97 13.07 11.12
N GLY A 443 -4.22 13.74 9.99
CA GLY A 443 -4.64 13.10 8.74
C GLY A 443 -3.63 12.06 8.26
N GLN A 444 -2.35 12.44 8.19
CA GLN A 444 -1.24 11.53 7.87
C GLN A 444 -1.20 10.32 8.81
N GLN A 445 -1.30 10.54 10.12
CA GLN A 445 -1.24 9.46 11.12
C GLN A 445 -2.39 8.47 10.94
N LYS A 446 -3.60 8.94 10.61
CA LYS A 446 -4.74 8.07 10.30
C LYS A 446 -4.48 7.24 9.03
N GLU A 447 -4.18 7.89 7.90
CA GLU A 447 -3.89 7.21 6.62
C GLU A 447 -2.75 6.18 6.77
N MET A 448 -1.68 6.52 7.49
CA MET A 448 -0.57 5.59 7.76
C MET A 448 -0.94 4.44 8.70
N SER A 449 -1.80 4.66 9.71
CA SER A 449 -2.18 3.60 10.66
C SER A 449 -2.93 2.44 9.99
N GLU A 450 -3.82 2.74 9.05
CA GLU A 450 -4.57 1.76 8.27
C GLU A 450 -3.62 0.90 7.41
N ILE A 451 -2.61 1.52 6.79
CA ILE A 451 -1.59 0.84 5.99
C ILE A 451 -0.66 -0.02 6.87
N LEU A 452 -0.27 0.46 8.06
CA LEU A 452 0.59 -0.28 8.98
C LEU A 452 -0.08 -1.54 9.56
N GLU A 453 -1.37 -1.48 9.88
CA GLU A 453 -2.12 -2.67 10.30
C GLU A 453 -2.27 -3.68 9.16
N LEU A 454 -2.53 -3.21 7.93
CA LEU A 454 -2.49 -4.08 6.73
C LEU A 454 -1.11 -4.74 6.56
N ARG A 455 -0.03 -3.96 6.64
CA ARG A 455 1.37 -4.41 6.53
C ARG A 455 1.70 -5.52 7.53
N LYS A 456 1.18 -5.41 8.75
CA LYS A 456 1.33 -6.39 9.84
C LYS A 456 0.49 -7.66 9.60
N ALA A 457 -0.71 -7.52 9.05
CA ALA A 457 -1.63 -8.64 8.80
C ALA A 457 -1.28 -9.48 7.56
N PHE A 458 -0.69 -8.88 6.52
CA PHE A 458 -0.47 -9.54 5.22
C PHE A 458 0.41 -10.81 5.27
N PRO A 459 1.60 -10.84 5.91
CA PRO A 459 2.43 -12.04 5.95
C PRO A 459 1.68 -13.25 6.55
N GLY A 460 0.96 -13.03 7.66
CA GLY A 460 0.14 -14.04 8.30
C GLY A 460 -1.11 -14.45 7.51
N LYS A 461 -1.55 -13.67 6.52
CA LYS A 461 -2.60 -14.08 5.58
C LYS A 461 -2.02 -14.97 4.46
N ILE A 462 -0.95 -14.52 3.81
CA ILE A 462 -0.28 -15.25 2.73
C ILE A 462 0.16 -16.63 3.22
N GLU A 463 0.79 -16.72 4.38
CA GLU A 463 1.22 -18.00 4.95
C GLU A 463 0.06 -18.96 5.24
N ARG A 464 -1.11 -18.46 5.67
CA ARG A 464 -2.31 -19.30 5.85
C ARG A 464 -2.86 -19.82 4.53
N ASP A 465 -2.96 -18.96 3.52
CA ASP A 465 -3.46 -19.31 2.19
C ASP A 465 -2.52 -20.33 1.52
N ARG A 466 -1.20 -20.14 1.65
CA ARG A 466 -0.17 -21.05 1.13
C ARG A 466 -0.12 -22.37 1.90
N ALA A 467 -0.25 -22.37 3.23
CA ALA A 467 -0.38 -23.58 4.03
C ALA A 467 -1.64 -24.41 3.66
N ALA A 468 -2.75 -23.77 3.30
CA ALA A 468 -3.95 -24.46 2.80
C ALA A 468 -3.73 -25.12 1.42
N ILE A 469 -2.96 -24.47 0.53
CA ILE A 469 -2.50 -25.09 -0.73
C ILE A 469 -1.56 -26.27 -0.44
N ARG A 470 -0.53 -26.10 0.42
CA ARG A 470 0.38 -27.20 0.83
C ARG A 470 -0.39 -28.42 1.32
N LYS A 471 -1.33 -28.23 2.24
CA LYS A 471 -2.17 -29.29 2.83
C LYS A 471 -2.98 -30.04 1.76
N SER A 472 -3.39 -29.35 0.71
CA SER A 472 -4.12 -29.92 -0.43
C SER A 472 -3.19 -30.66 -1.40
N LEU A 473 -1.97 -30.16 -1.62
CA LEU A 473 -0.88 -30.80 -2.38
C LEU A 473 -0.17 -31.94 -1.65
N GLN A 474 -0.30 -32.03 -0.33
CA GLN A 474 0.32 -33.11 0.44
C GLN A 474 -0.39 -34.44 0.21
N GLY A 475 -1.71 -34.39 -0.02
CA GLY A 475 -2.59 -35.52 0.24
C GLY A 475 -2.63 -35.83 1.74
N ARG A 476 -3.61 -36.60 2.19
CA ARG A 476 -3.55 -37.13 3.56
C ARG A 476 -2.55 -38.29 3.63
N ILE A 477 -1.29 -37.95 3.94
CA ILE A 477 -0.51 -38.79 4.85
C ILE A 477 -0.86 -38.29 6.25
N SER A 478 -2.00 -38.77 6.77
CA SER A 478 -2.51 -38.49 8.12
C SER A 478 -2.54 -39.77 8.94
#